data_AF-A0A972XQV6-F1
#
_entry.id   AF-A0A972XQV6-F1
#
_cell.length_a   1.000
_cell.length_b   1.000
_cell.length_c   1.000
_cell.angle_alpha   90.00
_cell.angle_beta   90.00
_cell.angle_gamma   90.00
#
_symmetry.space_group_name_H-M   'P 1'
#
loop_
_entity.id
_entity.type
_entity.pdbx_description
1 polymer ?
#
loop_
_entity_poly.entity_id
_entity_poly.type
_entity_poly.pdbx_seq_one_letter_code
_entity_poly.pdbx_strand_id
1 'polypeptide(L)' 'YWYHATGPQYVEKILSSPHSVMYLVAHNPSISYAASYFSGEMIQMETCSCVHLHWPIANSWDEIIKGSAMVNFIH' A
#
# COMPACT_ATOMS: atom_id res chain seq x y z
N TYR A 1 16.82 -0.85 0.66
CA TYR A 1 16.62 -0.69 -0.81
C TYR A 1 15.35 -1.45 -1.21
N TRP A 2 14.43 -0.84 -1.96
CA TRP A 2 13.11 -1.42 -2.30
C TRP A 2 12.97 -1.79 -3.80
N TYR A 3 13.96 -1.46 -4.61
CA TYR A 3 13.92 -1.56 -6.07
C TYR A 3 13.67 -2.98 -6.62
N HIS A 4 14.03 -4.02 -5.86
CA HIS A 4 13.77 -5.42 -6.21
C HIS A 4 12.78 -6.11 -5.26
N ALA A 5 12.08 -5.34 -4.42
CA ALA A 5 11.15 -5.94 -3.47
C ALA A 5 9.91 -6.49 -4.18
N THR A 6 9.51 -7.70 -3.81
CA THR A 6 8.26 -8.32 -4.25
C THR A 6 7.06 -7.67 -3.56
N GLY A 7 5.85 -7.89 -4.08
CA GLY A 7 4.62 -7.41 -3.44
C GLY A 7 4.52 -7.72 -1.93
N PRO A 8 4.72 -8.98 -1.49
CA PRO A 8 4.75 -9.32 -0.07
C PRO A 8 5.83 -8.58 0.73
N GLN A 9 7.02 -8.37 0.16
CA GLN A 9 8.08 -7.61 0.83
C GLN A 9 7.72 -6.12 0.98
N TYR A 10 6.92 -5.54 0.08
CA TYR A 10 6.37 -4.20 0.28
C TYR A 10 5.43 -4.16 1.48
N VAL A 11 4.52 -5.14 1.59
CA VAL A 11 3.58 -5.24 2.72
C VAL A 11 4.33 -5.33 4.05
N GLU A 12 5.32 -6.22 4.17
CA GLU A 12 6.14 -6.37 5.38
C GLU A 12 6.86 -5.07 5.77
N LYS A 13 7.44 -4.36 4.79
CA LYS A 13 8.15 -3.11 5.02
C LYS A 13 7.24 -1.96 5.41
N ILE A 14 6.03 -1.90 4.84
CA ILE A 14 5.03 -0.90 5.18
C ILE A 14 4.56 -1.12 6.61
N LEU A 15 4.21 -2.35 6.97
CA LEU A 15 3.73 -2.71 8.31
C LEU A 15 4.79 -2.56 9.41
N SER A 16 6.07 -2.59 9.06
CA SER A 16 7.18 -2.36 10.00
C SER A 16 7.63 -0.89 10.08
N SER A 17 7.00 0.01 9.33
CA SER A 17 7.36 1.43 9.35
C SER A 17 6.94 2.08 10.68
N PRO A 18 7.77 2.93 11.28
CA PRO A 18 7.37 3.70 12.46
C PRO A 18 6.49 4.93 12.11
N HIS A 19 6.28 5.22 10.83
CA HIS A 19 5.57 6.42 10.38
C HIS A 19 4.11 6.12 10.08
N SER A 20 3.19 6.94 10.59
CA SER A 20 1.74 6.81 10.34
C SER A 20 1.33 7.16 8.90
N VAL A 21 2.15 7.92 8.18
CA VAL A 21 1.92 8.32 6.78
C VAL A 21 3.16 8.01 5.95
N MET A 22 2.95 7.44 4.77
CA MET A 22 4.00 7.14 3.80
C MET A 22 3.59 7.57 2.39
N TYR A 23 4.55 8.14 1.66
CA TYR A 23 4.45 8.37 0.22
C TYR A 23 5.46 7.47 -0.49
N LEU A 24 4.98 6.57 -1.34
CA LEU A 24 5.80 5.56 -1.99
C LEU A 24 5.81 5.78 -3.51
N VAL A 25 7.02 5.92 -4.06
CA VAL A 25 7.26 5.87 -5.51
C VAL A 25 7.91 4.52 -5.82
N ALA A 26 7.23 3.69 -6.61
CA ALA A 26 7.57 2.29 -6.79
C ALA A 26 7.18 1.77 -8.17
N HIS A 27 7.62 0.56 -8.50
CA HIS A 27 7.38 -0.07 -9.80
C HIS A 27 6.34 -1.18 -9.70
N ASN A 28 5.59 -1.35 -10.79
CA ASN A 28 4.80 -2.56 -11.03
C ASN A 28 5.70 -3.78 -11.24
N PRO A 29 5.23 -5.00 -10.88
CA PRO A 29 3.88 -5.31 -10.38
C PRO A 29 3.73 -5.12 -8.86
N SER A 30 4.82 -4.92 -8.11
CA SER A 30 4.82 -4.96 -6.65
C SER A 30 3.94 -3.88 -6.01
N ILE A 31 3.90 -2.66 -6.55
CA ILE A 31 3.07 -1.60 -5.99
C ILE A 31 1.57 -1.86 -6.20
N SER A 32 1.16 -2.34 -7.38
CA SER A 32 -0.21 -2.79 -7.65
C SER A 32 -0.63 -3.92 -6.70
N TYR A 33 0.28 -4.86 -6.42
CA TYR A 33 0.04 -5.91 -5.44
C TYR A 33 -0.20 -5.33 -4.04
N ALA A 34 0.66 -4.43 -3.56
CA ALA A 34 0.51 -3.84 -2.23
C ALA A 34 -0.80 -3.04 -2.12
N ALA A 35 -1.14 -2.26 -3.15
CA ALA A 35 -2.39 -1.52 -3.20
C ALA A 35 -3.61 -2.45 -3.12
N SER A 36 -3.58 -3.54 -3.90
CA SER A 36 -4.64 -4.56 -3.90
C SER A 36 -4.71 -5.33 -2.58
N TYR A 37 -3.55 -5.62 -1.96
CA TYR A 37 -3.48 -6.32 -0.68
C TYR A 37 -4.17 -5.51 0.44
N PHE A 38 -3.87 -4.22 0.53
CA PHE A 38 -4.37 -3.37 1.60
C PHE A 38 -5.83 -2.95 1.38
N SER A 39 -6.25 -2.67 0.16
CA SER A 39 -7.65 -2.32 -0.16
C SER A 39 -8.58 -3.52 -0.23
N GLY A 40 -8.06 -4.70 -0.60
CA GLY A 40 -8.89 -5.87 -0.90
C GLY A 40 -9.53 -5.81 -2.30
N GLU A 41 -9.33 -4.72 -3.02
CA GLU A 41 -9.77 -4.52 -4.39
C GLU A 41 -8.69 -4.96 -5.38
N MET A 42 -9.07 -5.26 -6.62
CA MET A 42 -8.11 -5.51 -7.70
C MET A 42 -7.66 -4.18 -8.29
N ILE A 43 -6.54 -3.65 -7.78
CA ILE A 43 -5.97 -2.37 -8.23
C ILE A 43 -4.77 -2.64 -9.15
N GLN A 44 -4.91 -2.24 -10.40
CA GLN A 44 -3.81 -2.18 -11.36
C GLN A 44 -3.43 -0.72 -11.57
N MET A 45 -2.25 -0.34 -11.06
CA MET A 45 -1.72 1.02 -11.20
C MET A 45 -1.12 1.21 -12.59
N GLU A 46 -1.50 2.30 -13.26
CA GLU A 46 -0.88 2.72 -14.51
C GLU A 46 0.44 3.46 -14.24
N THR A 47 1.25 3.65 -15.28
CA THR A 47 2.49 4.44 -15.14
C THR A 47 2.13 5.88 -14.73
N CYS A 48 2.86 6.42 -13.75
CA CYS A 48 2.60 7.73 -13.15
C CYS A 48 1.27 7.88 -12.41
N SER A 49 0.56 6.78 -12.14
CA SER A 49 -0.67 6.83 -11.34
C SER A 49 -0.37 6.86 -9.83
N CYS A 50 -1.35 7.33 -9.04
CA CYS A 50 -1.30 7.41 -7.59
C CYS A 50 -2.59 6.85 -6.99
N VAL A 51 -2.46 6.05 -5.94
CA VAL A 51 -3.58 5.59 -5.12
C VAL A 51 -3.41 6.06 -3.69
N HIS A 52 -4.49 6.60 -3.11
CA HIS A 52 -4.51 6.98 -1.71
C HIS A 52 -5.30 5.95 -0.90
N LEU A 53 -4.58 5.23 -0.05
CA LEU A 53 -5.11 4.28 0.92
C LEU A 53 -5.14 4.90 2.31
N HIS A 54 -6.25 4.75 3.01
CA HIS A 54 -6.48 5.40 4.29
C HIS A 54 -7.21 4.46 5.26
N TRP A 55 -6.80 4.50 6.54
CA TRP A 55 -7.46 3.80 7.63
C TRP A 55 -7.91 4.82 8.69
N PRO A 56 -9.18 5.24 8.70
CA PRO A 56 -9.63 6.35 9.54
C PRO A 56 -9.64 6.02 11.04
N ILE A 57 -9.68 4.74 11.40
CA ILE A 57 -9.78 4.27 12.79
C ILE A 57 -8.49 3.64 13.32
N ALA A 58 -7.52 3.38 12.45
CA ALA A 58 -6.28 2.71 12.86
C ALA A 58 -5.29 3.74 13.43
N ASN A 59 -4.73 3.46 14.60
CA ASN A 59 -3.74 4.34 15.24
C ASN A 59 -2.30 3.84 15.04
N SER A 60 -2.15 2.59 14.60
CA SER A 60 -0.87 1.93 14.37
C SER A 60 -0.97 0.84 13.30
N TRP A 61 0.17 0.42 12.75
CA TRP A 61 0.22 -0.57 11.66
C TRP A 61 -0.16 -1.99 12.10
N ASP A 62 -0.05 -2.33 13.38
CA ASP A 62 -0.46 -3.64 13.93
C ASP A 62 -1.98 -3.85 13.93
N GLU A 63 -2.76 -2.77 13.87
CA GLU A 63 -4.22 -2.82 13.71
C GLU A 63 -4.64 -3.06 12.25
N ILE A 64 -3.73 -2.91 11.30
CA ILE A 64 -4.01 -3.03 9.87
C ILE A 64 -4.03 -4.50 9.45
N ILE A 65 -5.19 -4.94 8.98
CA ILE A 65 -5.39 -6.25 8.37
C ILE A 65 -5.49 -6.13 6.85
N LYS A 66 -5.36 -7.27 6.16
CA LYS A 66 -5.57 -7.34 4.70
C LYS A 66 -6.96 -6.84 4.34
N GLY A 67 -7.06 -5.98 3.33
CA GLY A 67 -8.33 -5.51 2.78
C GLY A 67 -9.11 -4.52 3.63
N SER A 68 -8.49 -3.88 4.63
CA SER A 68 -9.17 -2.90 5.47
C SER A 68 -8.97 -1.44 5.05
N ALA A 69 -8.16 -1.17 4.02
CA ALA A 69 -7.91 0.20 3.57
C ALA A 69 -9.11 0.76 2.81
N MET A 70 -9.45 2.01 3.10
CA MET A 70 -10.34 2.80 2.25
C MET A 70 -9.53 3.40 1.08
N VAL A 71 -10.02 3.21 -0.14
CA VAL A 71 -9.47 3.85 -1.34
C VAL A 71 -10.15 5.20 -1.52
N ASN A 72 -9.42 6.30 -1.30
CA ASN A 72 -9.99 7.64 -1.44
C ASN A 72 -9.99 8.13 -2.90
N PHE A 73 -8.92 7.84 -3.64
CA PHE A 73 -8.81 8.16 -5.06
C PHE A 73 -7.76 7.30 -5.75
N ILE A 74 -7.93 7.16 -7.06
CA ILE A 74 -6.94 6.65 -8.02
C ILE A 74 -6.85 7.71 -9.12
N HIS A 75 -5.64 8.24 -9.37
CA HIS A 75 -5.37 9.24 -10.41
C HIS A 75 -4.22 8.78 -11.29
#